data_AF-A0A7Z3BPC2-F1
#
_entry.id   AF-A0A7Z3BPC2-F1
#
_cell.length_a   1.000
_cell.length_b   1.000
_cell.length_c   1.000
_cell.angle_alpha   90.00
_cell.angle_beta   90.00
_cell.angle_gamma   90.00
#
_symmetry.space_group_name_H-M   'P 1'
#
loop_
_entity.id
_entity.type
_entity.pdbx_description
1 polymer ?
#
loop_
_entity_poly.entity_id
_entity_poly.type
_entity_poly.pdbx_seq_one_letter_code
_entity_poly.pdbx_strand_id
1 'polypeptide(L)'
;MKKLLGLVVLLVAALAVYLAFTPSPIDPLAWTPPKAPPMTGVMEPNDTLMKAELLAQGQIVGPEDTAVDSQGQVFAGLDDGRIVRIGADGKAQTFVETGGRPLGLAFDKAGNLIVADAWKGLLQVDPQGRIRVLTDSADGVPFAFTDDLDIASDGRIYFSDASSRFHQPDYILDLLEARPHGRLLRYDPATGKTETLLKDLYFANGVALSQHEDFVLVNETYRYRITRYWLKGEKAGQHDVFIDNLPGLPDNLASDRSGTFWVALPSPRKADADAIQQMPWLKRQLTKLPRTVLPKPVPYGLVIQVNEKGEIVRSLHDTSGQHLRMVTSVKPVNGVLYLGSLENDRIGRLPIR
;
A
#
# COMPACT_ATOMS: atom_id res chain seq x y z
N MET A 1 20.81 -36.86 27.89
CA MET A 1 19.39 -36.55 28.17
C MET A 1 19.21 -35.51 29.29
N LYS A 2 19.65 -35.75 30.54
CA LYS A 2 19.47 -34.78 31.66
C LYS A 2 20.11 -33.39 31.42
N LYS A 3 21.31 -33.33 30.84
CA LYS A 3 21.99 -32.06 30.50
C LYS A 3 21.27 -31.27 29.40
N LEU A 4 20.70 -31.97 28.42
CA LEU A 4 19.94 -31.36 27.33
C LEU A 4 18.61 -30.79 27.85
N LEU A 5 17.90 -31.54 28.70
CA LEU A 5 16.68 -31.07 29.35
C LEU A 5 16.96 -29.83 30.23
N GLY A 6 18.05 -29.85 31.00
CA GLY A 6 18.47 -28.69 31.81
C GLY A 6 18.77 -27.45 30.96
N LEU A 7 19.44 -27.60 29.82
CA LEU A 7 19.70 -26.49 28.89
C LEU A 7 18.41 -25.92 28.31
N VAL A 8 17.46 -26.76 27.90
CA VAL A 8 16.16 -26.30 27.37
C VAL A 8 15.39 -25.53 28.43
N VAL A 9 15.33 -26.02 29.67
CA VAL A 9 14.67 -25.32 30.77
C VAL A 9 15.31 -23.96 31.03
N LEU A 10 16.64 -23.87 31.03
CA LEU A 10 17.37 -22.61 31.19
C LEU A 10 17.06 -21.62 30.06
N LEU A 11 17.02 -22.07 28.81
CA LEU A 11 16.70 -21.22 27.66
C LEU A 11 15.26 -20.71 27.71
N VAL A 12 14.30 -21.55 28.09
CA VAL A 12 12.88 -21.16 28.26
C VAL A 12 12.74 -20.15 29.41
N ALA A 13 13.42 -20.39 30.54
CA ALA A 13 13.40 -19.47 31.67
C ALA A 13 14.03 -18.12 31.30
N ALA A 14 15.17 -18.12 30.60
CA ALA A 14 15.81 -16.91 30.11
C ALA A 14 14.91 -16.13 29.14
N LEU A 15 14.24 -16.82 28.20
CA LEU A 15 13.28 -16.20 27.29
C LEU A 15 12.07 -15.62 28.05
N ALA A 16 11.53 -16.33 29.04
CA ALA A 16 10.42 -15.83 29.85
C ALA A 16 10.80 -14.58 30.64
N VAL A 17 12.00 -14.55 31.24
CA VAL A 17 12.55 -13.36 31.90
C VAL A 17 12.71 -12.23 30.90
N TYR A 18 13.32 -12.48 29.74
CA TYR A 18 13.47 -11.47 28.68
C TYR A 18 12.12 -10.87 28.27
N LEU A 19 11.10 -11.70 28.01
CA LEU A 19 9.77 -11.26 27.62
C LEU A 19 9.05 -10.50 28.75
N ALA A 20 9.25 -10.88 30.01
CA ALA A 20 8.63 -10.21 31.15
C ALA A 20 9.20 -8.80 31.40
N PHE A 21 10.50 -8.61 31.23
CA PHE A 21 11.18 -7.36 31.60
C PHE A 21 11.47 -6.42 30.42
N THR A 22 11.46 -6.91 29.18
CA THR A 22 11.63 -6.04 28.01
C THR A 22 10.31 -5.30 27.72
N PRO A 23 10.30 -3.96 27.63
CA PRO A 23 9.09 -3.22 27.28
C PRO A 23 8.64 -3.51 25.85
N SER A 24 7.34 -3.39 25.57
CA SER A 24 6.83 -3.48 24.20
C SER A 24 6.85 -2.09 23.56
N PRO A 25 7.24 -1.96 22.28
CA PRO A 25 7.23 -0.69 21.56
C PRO A 25 5.81 -0.23 21.17
N ILE A 26 4.79 -1.06 21.40
CA ILE A 26 3.41 -0.83 21.00
C ILE A 26 2.44 -0.95 22.17
N ASP A 27 1.30 -0.27 22.05
CA ASP A 27 0.14 -0.45 22.91
C ASP A 27 -1.05 -1.02 22.12
N PRO A 28 -1.09 -2.34 21.93
CA PRO A 28 -1.99 -2.95 20.97
C PRO A 28 -3.45 -2.96 21.42
N LEU A 29 -4.35 -2.61 20.51
CA LEU A 29 -5.78 -2.80 20.67
C LEU A 29 -6.20 -4.21 20.25
N ALA A 30 -7.16 -4.80 20.96
CA ALA A 30 -7.82 -6.01 20.48
C ALA A 30 -8.73 -5.65 19.31
N TRP A 31 -8.69 -6.44 18.25
CA TRP A 31 -9.65 -6.36 17.17
C TRP A 31 -10.06 -7.79 16.79
N THR A 32 -11.35 -7.98 16.57
CA THR A 32 -11.91 -9.24 16.08
C THR A 32 -12.24 -9.09 14.61
N PRO A 33 -11.38 -9.62 13.72
CA PRO A 33 -11.67 -9.55 12.30
C PRO A 33 -12.95 -10.32 11.97
N PRO A 34 -13.81 -9.81 11.07
CA PRO A 34 -14.91 -10.59 10.50
C PRO A 34 -14.34 -11.82 9.77
N LYS A 35 -15.13 -12.89 9.62
CA LYS A 35 -14.68 -14.07 8.87
C LYS A 35 -14.36 -13.67 7.42
N ALA A 36 -13.16 -14.05 6.94
CA ALA A 36 -12.76 -13.82 5.56
C ALA A 36 -13.79 -14.40 4.58
N PRO A 37 -14.22 -13.62 3.55
CA PRO A 37 -15.15 -14.12 2.56
C PRO A 37 -14.49 -15.22 1.71
N PRO A 38 -15.26 -16.21 1.24
CA PRO A 38 -14.73 -17.22 0.34
C PRO A 38 -14.36 -16.60 -1.02
N MET A 39 -13.27 -17.07 -1.62
CA MET A 39 -12.87 -16.71 -2.98
C MET A 39 -13.61 -17.58 -4.00
N THR A 40 -14.86 -17.22 -4.29
CA THR A 40 -15.76 -17.94 -5.21
C THR A 40 -16.42 -16.99 -6.21
N GLY A 41 -16.94 -17.52 -7.33
CA GLY A 41 -17.61 -16.70 -8.35
C GLY A 41 -16.62 -15.74 -9.02
N VAL A 42 -16.90 -14.43 -8.98
CA VAL A 42 -16.00 -13.40 -9.53
C VAL A 42 -14.62 -13.34 -8.87
N MET A 43 -14.48 -13.94 -7.68
CA MET A 43 -13.23 -14.05 -6.91
C MET A 43 -12.54 -15.41 -7.05
N GLU A 44 -13.05 -16.32 -7.89
CA GLU A 44 -12.48 -17.66 -8.03
C GLU A 44 -11.00 -17.60 -8.46
N PRO A 45 -10.09 -18.32 -7.77
CA PRO A 45 -8.69 -18.34 -8.12
C PRO A 45 -8.43 -18.70 -9.59
N ASN A 46 -7.55 -17.96 -10.23
CA ASN A 46 -7.12 -18.16 -11.61
C ASN A 46 -5.63 -17.86 -11.78
N ASP A 47 -5.10 -17.89 -13.00
CA ASP A 47 -3.69 -17.58 -13.26
C ASP A 47 -3.53 -16.47 -14.31
N THR A 48 -4.45 -15.50 -14.32
CA THR A 48 -4.42 -14.42 -15.31
C THR A 48 -3.19 -13.54 -15.17
N LEU A 49 -2.69 -13.30 -13.95
CA LEU A 49 -1.48 -12.49 -13.73
C LEU A 49 -0.21 -13.16 -14.29
N MET A 50 -0.19 -14.49 -14.44
CA MET A 50 0.94 -15.20 -15.06
C MET A 50 1.11 -14.86 -16.55
N LYS A 51 0.13 -14.21 -17.18
CA LYS A 51 0.19 -13.75 -18.58
C LYS A 51 0.87 -12.39 -18.74
N ALA A 52 1.23 -11.73 -17.64
CA ALA A 52 1.90 -10.44 -17.68
C ALA A 52 3.30 -10.57 -18.27
N GLU A 53 3.66 -9.63 -19.14
CA GLU A 53 5.05 -9.40 -19.53
C GLU A 53 5.83 -8.86 -18.32
N LEU A 54 7.09 -9.26 -18.17
CA LEU A 54 7.94 -8.83 -17.05
C LEU A 54 8.93 -7.78 -17.53
N LEU A 55 8.78 -6.55 -17.03
CA LEU A 55 9.69 -5.45 -17.32
C LEU A 55 10.82 -5.39 -16.29
N ALA A 56 12.02 -5.03 -16.75
CA ALA A 56 13.22 -4.81 -15.92
C ALA A 56 13.58 -5.97 -14.97
N GLN A 57 13.19 -7.20 -15.32
CA GLN A 57 13.40 -8.37 -14.48
C GLN A 57 14.89 -8.55 -14.12
N GLY A 58 15.17 -8.66 -12.83
CA GLY A 58 16.51 -8.82 -12.27
C GLY A 58 17.38 -7.56 -12.28
N GLN A 59 16.84 -6.40 -12.70
CA GLN A 59 17.54 -5.11 -12.72
C GLN A 59 17.10 -4.16 -11.60
N ILE A 60 15.94 -4.42 -11.01
CA ILE A 60 15.29 -3.58 -9.99
C ILE A 60 14.91 -4.44 -8.79
N VAL A 61 14.60 -3.82 -7.64
CA VAL A 61 14.12 -4.52 -6.44
C VAL A 61 13.07 -3.66 -5.77
N GLY A 62 11.94 -4.28 -5.42
CA GLY A 62 10.80 -3.66 -4.75
C GLY A 62 10.20 -2.47 -5.50
N PRO A 63 9.89 -2.56 -6.81
CA PRO A 63 9.19 -1.50 -7.53
C PRO A 63 7.76 -1.37 -7.03
N GLU A 64 7.52 -0.54 -6.03
CA GLU A 64 6.26 -0.52 -5.29
C GLU A 64 5.10 -0.01 -6.16
N ASP A 65 5.12 1.26 -6.59
CA ASP A 65 4.12 1.85 -7.49
C ASP A 65 4.73 2.15 -8.86
N THR A 66 3.85 2.29 -9.85
CA THR A 66 4.21 2.64 -11.22
C THR A 66 3.42 3.83 -11.75
N ALA A 67 4.11 4.68 -12.51
CA ALA A 67 3.49 5.72 -13.31
C ALA A 67 3.94 5.58 -14.77
N VAL A 68 3.10 5.99 -15.71
CA VAL A 68 3.43 5.97 -17.13
C VAL A 68 3.33 7.38 -17.67
N ASP A 69 4.38 7.85 -18.32
CA ASP A 69 4.38 9.19 -18.92
C ASP A 69 3.63 9.23 -20.26
N SER A 70 3.52 10.41 -20.85
CA SER A 70 2.87 10.59 -22.15
C SER A 70 3.59 9.91 -23.32
N GLN A 71 4.84 9.47 -23.14
CA GLN A 71 5.64 8.76 -24.14
C GLN A 71 5.55 7.23 -23.96
N GLY A 72 4.84 6.75 -22.93
CA GLY A 72 4.72 5.33 -22.60
C GLY A 72 5.91 4.77 -21.83
N GLN A 73 6.80 5.60 -21.30
CA GLN A 73 7.87 5.16 -20.40
C GLN A 73 7.28 4.87 -19.02
N VAL A 74 7.70 3.75 -18.42
CA VAL A 74 7.24 3.34 -17.09
C VAL A 74 8.22 3.82 -16.04
N PHE A 75 7.72 4.52 -15.04
CA PHE A 75 8.48 4.97 -13.87
C PHE A 75 8.10 4.12 -12.67
N ALA A 76 9.06 3.79 -11.81
CA ALA A 76 8.82 3.01 -10.61
C ALA A 76 9.73 3.43 -9.45
N GLY A 77 9.18 3.46 -8.24
CA GLY A 77 9.89 3.73 -7.00
C GLY A 77 10.46 2.43 -6.42
N LEU A 78 11.76 2.40 -6.13
CA LEU A 78 12.48 1.18 -5.72
C LEU A 78 12.80 1.13 -4.24
N ASP A 79 13.26 -0.06 -3.80
CA ASP A 79 13.58 -0.32 -2.41
C ASP A 79 14.65 0.58 -1.81
N ASP A 80 15.62 0.98 -2.64
CA ASP A 80 16.78 1.77 -2.30
C ASP A 80 16.56 3.30 -2.43
N GLY A 81 15.31 3.73 -2.64
CA GLY A 81 14.98 5.16 -2.74
C GLY A 81 15.18 5.78 -4.13
N ARG A 82 15.60 4.97 -5.12
CA ARG A 82 15.66 5.41 -6.52
C ARG A 82 14.28 5.39 -7.15
N ILE A 83 14.04 6.34 -8.05
CA ILE A 83 13.01 6.23 -9.08
C ILE A 83 13.73 5.88 -10.37
N VAL A 84 13.30 4.79 -11.00
CA VAL A 84 13.80 4.38 -12.32
C VAL A 84 12.78 4.69 -13.39
N ARG A 85 13.26 4.84 -14.63
CA ARG A 85 12.45 4.83 -15.84
C ARG A 85 12.78 3.62 -16.69
N ILE A 86 11.78 3.04 -17.34
CA ILE A 86 11.88 1.84 -18.14
C ILE A 86 11.36 2.18 -19.54
N GLY A 87 12.25 2.04 -20.52
CA GLY A 87 11.94 2.29 -21.92
C GLY A 87 11.26 1.10 -22.60
N ALA A 88 10.97 1.27 -23.89
CA ALA A 88 10.37 0.21 -24.72
C ALA A 88 11.26 -1.04 -24.87
N ASP A 89 12.56 -0.94 -24.58
CA ASP A 89 13.49 -2.07 -24.55
C ASP A 89 13.42 -2.89 -23.24
N GLY A 90 12.56 -2.47 -22.29
CA GLY A 90 12.36 -3.14 -21.01
C GLY A 90 13.50 -2.96 -20.00
N LYS A 91 14.48 -2.08 -20.26
CA LYS A 91 15.62 -1.86 -19.36
C LYS A 91 15.37 -0.69 -18.42
N ALA A 92 15.82 -0.85 -17.18
CA ALA A 92 15.73 0.20 -16.16
C ALA A 92 16.93 1.16 -16.23
N GLN A 93 16.65 2.45 -16.12
CA GLN A 93 17.64 3.51 -15.94
C GLN A 93 17.25 4.35 -14.73
N THR A 94 18.21 4.69 -13.86
CA THR A 94 17.96 5.64 -12.78
C THR A 94 17.52 6.98 -13.35
N PHE A 95 16.38 7.48 -12.89
CA PHE A 95 15.90 8.82 -13.20
C PHE A 95 16.33 9.80 -12.10
N VAL A 96 16.03 9.50 -10.84
CA VAL A 96 16.41 10.31 -9.68
C VAL A 96 16.52 9.44 -8.43
N GLU A 97 17.17 9.95 -7.38
CA GLU A 97 17.18 9.35 -6.04
C GLU A 97 16.55 10.35 -5.06
N THR A 98 15.49 9.96 -4.35
CA THR A 98 14.78 10.86 -3.43
C THR A 98 15.49 11.03 -2.09
N GLY A 99 16.39 10.09 -1.76
CA GLY A 99 16.97 9.94 -0.42
C GLY A 99 15.94 9.51 0.64
N GLY A 100 14.79 9.00 0.20
CA GLY A 100 13.71 8.45 1.00
C GLY A 100 13.23 7.11 0.45
N ARG A 101 11.93 6.88 0.42
CA ARG A 101 11.31 5.67 -0.16
C ARG A 101 10.06 6.07 -0.95
N PRO A 102 10.13 6.16 -2.28
CA PRO A 102 8.98 6.50 -3.14
C PRO A 102 7.99 5.33 -3.22
N LEU A 103 6.74 5.55 -2.83
CA LEU A 103 5.65 4.54 -2.71
C LEU A 103 4.37 4.92 -3.48
N GLY A 104 4.29 6.12 -4.03
CA GLY A 104 3.13 6.50 -4.84
C GLY A 104 3.56 7.48 -5.91
N LEU A 105 3.15 7.24 -7.15
CA LEU A 105 3.64 7.97 -8.32
C LEU A 105 2.48 8.39 -9.23
N ALA A 106 2.43 9.67 -9.58
CA ALA A 106 1.56 10.14 -10.66
C ALA A 106 2.15 11.35 -11.39
N PHE A 107 1.93 11.42 -12.70
CA PHE A 107 2.30 12.60 -13.48
C PHE A 107 1.23 13.67 -13.37
N ASP A 108 1.66 14.91 -13.12
CA ASP A 108 0.78 16.08 -13.26
C ASP A 108 0.60 16.47 -14.74
N LYS A 109 -0.27 17.44 -15.00
CA LYS A 109 -0.54 17.94 -16.36
C LYS A 109 0.64 18.66 -17.02
N ALA A 110 1.64 19.08 -16.23
CA ALA A 110 2.85 19.73 -16.72
C ALA A 110 3.98 18.72 -16.99
N GLY A 111 3.74 17.43 -16.74
CA GLY A 111 4.74 16.37 -16.91
C GLY A 111 5.73 16.26 -15.76
N ASN A 112 5.46 16.88 -14.61
CA ASN A 112 6.22 16.59 -13.39
C ASN A 112 5.70 15.30 -12.77
N LEU A 113 6.61 14.52 -12.20
CA LEU A 113 6.28 13.35 -11.41
C LEU A 113 6.03 13.78 -9.96
N ILE A 114 4.80 13.62 -9.50
CA ILE A 114 4.45 13.76 -8.09
C ILE A 114 4.72 12.43 -7.40
N VAL A 115 5.35 12.50 -6.23
CA VAL A 115 5.83 11.33 -5.49
C VAL A 115 5.34 11.41 -4.05
N ALA A 116 4.63 10.38 -3.60
CA ALA A 116 4.45 10.08 -2.19
C ALA A 116 5.70 9.35 -1.72
N ASP A 117 6.53 10.03 -0.92
CA ASP A 117 7.75 9.45 -0.36
C ASP A 117 7.56 9.23 1.14
N ALA A 118 7.73 7.98 1.58
CA ALA A 118 7.48 7.55 2.95
C ALA A 118 8.23 8.35 4.01
N TRP A 119 9.36 8.96 3.66
CA TRP A 119 10.23 9.70 4.57
C TRP A 119 10.25 11.21 4.32
N LYS A 120 9.96 11.63 3.09
CA LYS A 120 10.12 13.03 2.67
C LYS A 120 8.79 13.78 2.51
N GLY A 121 7.66 13.08 2.61
CA GLY A 121 6.34 13.63 2.38
C GLY A 121 5.98 13.64 0.90
N LEU A 122 5.22 14.65 0.48
CA LEU A 122 4.82 14.81 -0.91
C LEU A 122 5.88 15.59 -1.67
N LEU A 123 6.43 15.00 -2.74
CA LEU A 123 7.46 15.60 -3.58
C LEU A 123 6.94 15.87 -4.99
N GLN A 124 7.60 16.79 -5.67
CA GLN A 124 7.53 16.99 -7.10
C GLN A 124 8.94 16.78 -7.68
N VAL A 125 9.03 16.01 -8.75
CA VAL A 125 10.24 15.81 -9.54
C VAL A 125 9.97 16.29 -10.96
N ASP A 126 10.71 17.28 -11.43
CA ASP A 126 10.56 17.77 -12.80
C ASP A 126 11.23 16.86 -13.84
N PRO A 127 11.03 17.07 -15.16
CA PRO A 127 11.64 16.23 -16.19
C PRO A 127 13.17 16.23 -16.22
N GLN A 128 13.83 17.19 -15.54
CA GLN A 128 15.29 17.25 -15.39
C GLN A 128 15.78 16.52 -14.13
N GLY A 129 14.88 15.94 -13.33
CA GLY A 129 15.21 15.23 -12.09
C GLY A 129 15.39 16.15 -10.89
N ARG A 130 14.98 17.43 -10.96
CA ARG A 130 15.05 18.33 -9.79
C ARG A 130 13.90 18.03 -8.85
N ILE A 131 14.24 17.72 -7.59
CA ILE A 131 13.29 17.41 -6.53
C ILE A 131 12.92 18.68 -5.76
N ARG A 132 11.63 18.85 -5.51
CA ARG A 132 11.06 19.85 -4.60
C ARG A 132 10.11 19.17 -3.63
N VAL A 133 10.25 19.47 -2.33
CA VAL A 133 9.23 19.10 -1.32
C VAL A 133 8.03 20.03 -1.49
N LEU A 134 6.84 19.44 -1.68
CA LEU A 134 5.58 20.17 -1.75
C LEU A 134 4.99 20.38 -0.35
N THR A 135 5.00 19.33 0.47
CA THR A 135 4.53 19.35 1.87
C THR A 135 5.07 18.15 2.64
N ASP A 136 5.36 18.33 3.93
CA ASP A 136 5.90 17.29 4.84
C ASP A 136 5.14 17.19 6.17
N SER A 137 4.11 18.02 6.35
CA SER A 137 3.30 18.08 7.56
C SER A 137 1.92 18.66 7.28
N ALA A 138 0.97 18.36 8.16
CA ALA A 138 -0.35 18.99 8.20
C ALA A 138 -0.85 19.07 9.64
N ASP A 139 -1.55 20.15 9.98
CA ASP A 139 -2.13 20.39 11.31
C ASP A 139 -1.09 20.31 12.45
N GLY A 140 0.16 20.72 12.17
CA GLY A 140 1.28 20.66 13.11
C GLY A 140 1.84 19.26 13.35
N VAL A 141 1.38 18.25 12.61
CA VAL A 141 1.84 16.86 12.69
C VAL A 141 2.66 16.52 11.44
N PRO A 142 3.98 16.27 11.57
CA PRO A 142 4.81 15.76 10.48
C PRO A 142 4.27 14.46 9.90
N PHE A 143 4.44 14.25 8.60
CA PHE A 143 4.19 12.95 7.98
C PHE A 143 5.27 11.97 8.41
N ALA A 144 4.87 10.73 8.69
CA ALA A 144 5.83 9.67 9.02
C ALA A 144 5.82 8.53 7.99
N PHE A 145 4.75 8.40 7.20
CA PHE A 145 4.62 7.32 6.24
C PHE A 145 3.69 7.72 5.08
N THR A 146 4.12 8.69 4.27
CA THR A 146 3.38 9.08 3.05
C THR A 146 3.44 7.95 2.01
N ASP A 147 2.28 7.48 1.54
CA ASP A 147 2.18 6.17 0.88
C ASP A 147 1.70 6.29 -0.56
N ASP A 148 0.44 6.67 -0.80
CA ASP A 148 -0.14 6.75 -2.15
C ASP A 148 -0.72 8.13 -2.46
N LEU A 149 -0.97 8.41 -3.74
CA LEU A 149 -1.59 9.65 -4.20
C LEU A 149 -2.39 9.50 -5.50
N ASP A 150 -3.33 10.43 -5.67
CA ASP A 150 -4.02 10.67 -6.93
C ASP A 150 -4.22 12.17 -7.18
N ILE A 151 -4.23 12.56 -8.45
CA ILE A 151 -4.26 13.96 -8.87
C ILE A 151 -5.60 14.26 -9.53
N ALA A 152 -6.31 15.24 -8.99
CA ALA A 152 -7.56 15.72 -9.55
C ALA A 152 -7.34 16.57 -10.82
N SER A 153 -8.41 16.73 -11.58
CA SER A 153 -8.46 17.47 -12.83
C SER A 153 -8.13 18.95 -12.67
N ASP A 154 -8.33 19.52 -11.47
CA ASP A 154 -7.94 20.88 -11.11
C ASP A 154 -6.48 21.00 -10.61
N GLY A 155 -5.76 19.88 -10.52
CA GLY A 155 -4.38 19.81 -10.05
C GLY A 155 -4.22 19.59 -8.55
N ARG A 156 -5.31 19.54 -7.77
CA ARG A 156 -5.21 19.18 -6.34
C ARG A 156 -4.76 17.74 -6.20
N ILE A 157 -3.88 17.50 -5.23
CA ILE A 157 -3.28 16.19 -4.98
C ILE A 157 -3.91 15.63 -3.72
N TYR A 158 -4.56 14.47 -3.83
CA TYR A 158 -5.08 13.71 -2.70
C TYR A 158 -4.05 12.63 -2.39
N PHE A 159 -3.69 12.48 -1.12
CA PHE A 159 -2.64 11.54 -0.75
C PHE A 159 -2.84 11.04 0.68
N SER A 160 -2.20 9.92 0.98
CA SER A 160 -2.29 9.29 2.29
C SER A 160 -1.00 9.49 3.11
N ASP A 161 -1.19 9.62 4.42
CA ASP A 161 -0.16 9.37 5.43
C ASP A 161 -0.60 8.12 6.16
N ALA A 162 0.01 6.97 5.83
CA ALA A 162 -0.41 5.66 6.30
C ALA A 162 -0.39 5.55 7.81
N SER A 163 0.61 6.17 8.44
CA SER A 163 0.75 6.26 9.87
C SER A 163 1.42 7.56 10.24
N SER A 164 0.78 8.35 11.10
CA SER A 164 1.44 9.50 11.73
C SER A 164 2.36 9.11 12.89
N ARG A 165 2.52 7.81 13.18
CA ARG A 165 3.30 7.30 14.32
C ARG A 165 4.49 6.44 13.91
N PHE A 166 4.31 5.53 12.96
CA PHE A 166 5.34 4.57 12.56
C PHE A 166 5.87 4.91 11.18
N HIS A 167 7.18 4.75 10.98
CA HIS A 167 7.80 4.86 9.66
C HIS A 167 7.74 3.54 8.89
N GLN A 168 8.02 3.60 7.59
CA GLN A 168 7.93 2.46 6.66
C GLN A 168 8.54 1.14 7.17
N PRO A 169 9.75 1.11 7.75
CA PRO A 169 10.33 -0.14 8.21
C PRO A 169 9.49 -0.82 9.29
N ASP A 170 8.72 -0.05 10.07
CA ASP A 170 7.99 -0.47 11.27
C ASP A 170 6.50 -0.75 11.02
N TYR A 171 6.07 -0.89 9.76
CA TYR A 171 4.67 -1.18 9.40
C TYR A 171 4.08 -2.38 10.17
N ILE A 172 4.88 -3.41 10.46
CA ILE A 172 4.45 -4.57 11.26
C ILE A 172 4.10 -4.18 12.71
N LEU A 173 4.81 -3.22 13.29
CA LEU A 173 4.49 -2.71 14.62
C LEU A 173 3.14 -2.00 14.60
N ASP A 174 2.85 -1.22 13.56
CA ASP A 174 1.56 -0.57 13.39
C ASP A 174 0.41 -1.59 13.20
N LEU A 175 0.62 -2.58 12.33
CA LEU A 175 -0.33 -3.69 12.13
C LEU A 175 -0.67 -4.41 13.44
N LEU A 176 0.34 -4.67 14.28
CA LEU A 176 0.13 -5.33 15.56
C LEU A 176 -0.44 -4.37 16.61
N GLU A 177 -0.13 -3.07 16.54
CA GLU A 177 -0.74 -2.09 17.41
C GLU A 177 -2.25 -1.94 17.12
N ALA A 178 -2.64 -2.06 15.85
CA ALA A 178 -4.01 -2.02 15.39
C ALA A 178 -4.76 -0.75 15.87
N ARG A 179 -4.07 0.39 15.82
CA ARG A 179 -4.58 1.72 16.17
C ARG A 179 -4.72 2.60 14.91
N PRO A 180 -5.62 3.59 14.93
CA PRO A 180 -5.94 4.35 13.72
C PRO A 180 -5.05 5.59 13.57
N HIS A 181 -3.80 5.43 13.13
CA HIS A 181 -2.86 6.56 12.96
C HIS A 181 -2.86 7.16 11.54
N GLY A 182 -3.66 6.63 10.63
CA GLY A 182 -3.67 7.03 9.23
C GLY A 182 -4.50 8.28 8.95
N ARG A 183 -4.13 9.00 7.89
CA ARG A 183 -4.81 10.22 7.44
C ARG A 183 -4.96 10.24 5.91
N LEU A 184 -6.06 10.80 5.44
CA LEU A 184 -6.25 11.21 4.05
C LEU A 184 -6.13 12.74 3.99
N LEU A 185 -5.27 13.22 3.09
CA LEU A 185 -4.93 14.62 2.96
C LEU A 185 -5.17 15.14 1.55
N ARG A 186 -5.23 16.45 1.42
CA ARG A 186 -5.31 17.16 0.14
C ARG A 186 -4.33 18.33 0.12
N TYR A 187 -3.47 18.36 -0.88
CA TYR A 187 -2.58 19.48 -1.18
C TYR A 187 -3.11 20.30 -2.36
N ASP A 188 -3.15 21.63 -2.19
CA ASP A 188 -3.51 22.57 -3.24
C ASP A 188 -2.25 23.28 -3.76
N PRO A 189 -1.75 22.96 -4.97
CA PRO A 189 -0.51 23.54 -5.50
C PRO A 189 -0.61 25.04 -5.78
N ALA A 190 -1.81 25.60 -5.94
CA ALA A 190 -1.98 27.03 -6.18
C ALA A 190 -1.76 27.85 -4.89
N THR A 191 -2.02 27.25 -3.73
CA THR A 191 -1.87 27.92 -2.42
C THR A 191 -0.70 27.39 -1.60
N GLY A 192 -0.18 26.21 -1.93
CA GLY A 192 0.84 25.49 -1.15
C GLY A 192 0.32 24.96 0.18
N LYS A 193 -1.00 24.86 0.37
CA LYS A 193 -1.62 24.41 1.63
C LYS A 193 -2.02 22.93 1.57
N THR A 194 -1.85 22.27 2.71
CA THR A 194 -2.33 20.90 2.94
C THR A 194 -3.45 20.91 3.96
N GLU A 195 -4.51 20.17 3.67
CA GLU A 195 -5.67 19.97 4.54
C GLU A 195 -5.84 18.47 4.83
N THR A 196 -6.12 18.13 6.10
CA THR A 196 -6.51 16.77 6.48
C THR A 196 -8.02 16.59 6.26
N LEU A 197 -8.41 15.69 5.36
CA LEU A 197 -9.81 15.40 5.03
C LEU A 197 -10.41 14.34 5.95
N LEU A 198 -9.64 13.28 6.22
CA LEU A 198 -9.97 12.23 7.17
C LEU A 198 -8.77 11.90 8.03
N LYS A 199 -9.05 11.52 9.27
CA LYS A 199 -8.09 11.03 10.26
C LYS A 199 -8.66 9.78 10.91
N ASP A 200 -7.88 9.19 11.80
CA ASP A 200 -8.29 7.99 12.54
C ASP A 200 -8.59 6.82 11.58
N LEU A 201 -7.76 6.67 10.53
CA LEU A 201 -7.81 5.54 9.60
C LEU A 201 -6.85 4.43 10.04
N TYR A 202 -7.25 3.17 9.87
CA TYR A 202 -6.39 2.02 10.20
C TYR A 202 -5.44 1.68 9.04
N PHE A 203 -4.31 2.40 9.02
CA PHE A 203 -3.30 2.38 7.96
C PHE A 203 -3.84 2.87 6.62
N ALA A 204 -3.73 4.18 6.41
CA ALA A 204 -4.23 4.86 5.21
C ALA A 204 -3.30 4.62 4.03
N ASN A 205 -3.68 3.72 3.13
CA ASN A 205 -2.80 3.28 2.05
C ASN A 205 -3.29 3.87 0.71
N GLY A 206 -3.74 3.04 -0.24
CA GLY A 206 -4.11 3.46 -1.59
C GLY A 206 -5.15 4.58 -1.66
N VAL A 207 -4.99 5.50 -2.61
CA VAL A 207 -5.87 6.67 -2.82
C VAL A 207 -6.32 6.75 -4.28
N ALA A 208 -7.63 6.84 -4.53
CA ALA A 208 -8.12 7.08 -5.89
C ALA A 208 -9.40 7.92 -5.93
N LEU A 209 -9.43 8.87 -6.83
CA LEU A 209 -10.60 9.70 -7.13
C LEU A 209 -11.57 8.95 -8.05
N SER A 210 -12.88 9.19 -7.86
CA SER A 210 -13.91 8.67 -8.76
C SER A 210 -13.83 9.27 -10.16
N GLN A 211 -14.54 8.68 -11.12
CA GLN A 211 -14.55 9.13 -12.52
C GLN A 211 -14.90 10.61 -12.66
N HIS A 212 -15.86 11.09 -11.87
CA HIS A 212 -16.34 12.47 -11.88
C HIS A 212 -15.80 13.31 -10.71
N GLU A 213 -14.85 12.77 -9.94
CA GLU A 213 -14.27 13.41 -8.76
C GLU A 213 -15.34 13.83 -7.74
N ASP A 214 -16.39 13.03 -7.63
CA ASP A 214 -17.47 13.22 -6.65
C ASP A 214 -17.06 12.72 -5.27
N PHE A 215 -16.12 11.78 -5.23
CA PHE A 215 -15.55 11.21 -4.02
C PHE A 215 -14.11 10.76 -4.27
N VAL A 216 -13.40 10.53 -3.17
CA VAL A 216 -12.07 9.90 -3.13
C VAL A 216 -12.14 8.67 -2.22
N LEU A 217 -11.48 7.60 -2.63
CA LEU A 217 -11.31 6.38 -1.86
C LEU A 217 -9.98 6.41 -1.13
N VAL A 218 -9.96 5.84 0.07
CA VAL A 218 -8.74 5.56 0.83
C VAL A 218 -8.84 4.19 1.46
N ASN A 219 -7.78 3.39 1.38
CA ASN A 219 -7.76 2.07 2.00
C ASN A 219 -7.48 2.15 3.49
N GLU A 220 -8.11 1.24 4.24
CA GLU A 220 -7.74 0.94 5.61
C GLU A 220 -7.25 -0.50 5.65
N THR A 221 -5.97 -0.65 5.34
CA THR A 221 -5.30 -1.93 5.09
C THR A 221 -5.49 -2.90 6.25
N TYR A 222 -5.43 -2.41 7.49
CA TYR A 222 -5.54 -3.25 8.69
C TYR A 222 -7.00 -3.50 9.12
N ARG A 223 -7.98 -3.05 8.33
CA ARG A 223 -9.41 -3.35 8.53
C ARG A 223 -10.04 -4.07 7.34
N TYR A 224 -9.24 -4.46 6.33
CA TYR A 224 -9.71 -5.13 5.12
C TYR A 224 -10.82 -4.35 4.43
N ARG A 225 -10.76 -3.02 4.44
CA ARG A 225 -11.84 -2.17 3.94
C ARG A 225 -11.32 -0.99 3.14
N ILE A 226 -12.22 -0.43 2.35
CA ILE A 226 -12.03 0.80 1.59
C ILE A 226 -13.05 1.82 2.11
N THR A 227 -12.57 3.01 2.46
CA THR A 227 -13.40 4.12 2.94
C THR A 227 -13.55 5.16 1.83
N ARG A 228 -14.76 5.68 1.65
CA ARG A 228 -15.07 6.73 0.68
C ARG A 228 -15.30 8.05 1.40
N TYR A 229 -14.64 9.11 0.94
CA TYR A 229 -14.87 10.49 1.35
C TYR A 229 -15.52 11.28 0.22
N TRP A 230 -16.68 11.88 0.48
CA TRP A 230 -17.44 12.64 -0.51
C TRP A 230 -16.88 14.05 -0.69
N LEU A 231 -16.54 14.40 -1.93
CA LEU A 231 -15.99 15.71 -2.32
C LEU A 231 -17.08 16.68 -2.78
N LYS A 232 -18.18 16.15 -3.34
CA LYS A 232 -19.27 16.93 -3.95
C LYS A 232 -20.65 16.41 -3.48
N GLY A 233 -21.69 17.17 -3.81
CA GLY A 233 -23.08 16.82 -3.52
C GLY A 233 -23.49 17.02 -2.06
N GLU A 234 -24.68 16.54 -1.70
CA GLU A 234 -25.25 16.72 -0.35
C GLU A 234 -24.44 16.06 0.77
N LYS A 235 -23.63 15.05 0.43
CA LYS A 235 -22.74 14.35 1.36
C LYS A 235 -21.34 14.95 1.45
N ALA A 236 -21.03 16.03 0.75
CA ALA A 236 -19.69 16.61 0.74
C ALA A 236 -19.15 16.82 2.17
N GLY A 237 -17.93 16.35 2.42
CA GLY A 237 -17.31 16.37 3.75
C GLY A 237 -17.62 15.16 4.65
N GLN A 238 -18.53 14.28 4.23
CA GLN A 238 -18.86 13.05 4.95
C GLN A 238 -18.10 11.85 4.37
N HIS A 239 -18.06 10.75 5.12
CA HIS A 239 -17.48 9.49 4.67
C HIS A 239 -18.36 8.29 5.02
N ASP A 240 -18.21 7.21 4.25
CA ASP A 240 -18.83 5.92 4.50
C ASP A 240 -17.90 4.76 4.07
N VAL A 241 -18.21 3.55 4.51
CA VAL A 241 -17.49 2.34 4.07
C VAL A 241 -17.94 2.00 2.66
N PHE A 242 -16.98 1.97 1.73
CA PHE A 242 -17.21 1.67 0.33
C PHE A 242 -17.26 0.16 0.07
N ILE A 243 -16.28 -0.56 0.61
CA ILE A 243 -16.22 -2.02 0.62
C ILE A 243 -15.72 -2.45 1.99
N ASP A 244 -16.33 -3.46 2.57
CA ASP A 244 -15.91 -4.04 3.84
C ASP A 244 -15.50 -5.52 3.69
N ASN A 245 -14.72 -6.01 4.65
CA ASN A 245 -14.35 -7.42 4.79
C ASN A 245 -13.74 -8.04 3.52
N LEU A 246 -12.77 -7.38 2.91
CA LEU A 246 -12.02 -7.89 1.76
C LEU A 246 -11.32 -9.24 2.07
N PRO A 247 -11.07 -10.08 1.05
CA PRO A 247 -10.39 -11.37 1.20
C PRO A 247 -8.87 -11.24 1.42
N GLY A 248 -8.33 -10.04 1.28
CA GLY A 248 -6.92 -9.69 1.46
C GLY A 248 -6.76 -8.33 2.13
N LEU A 249 -5.51 -7.94 2.38
CA LEU A 249 -5.16 -6.60 2.83
C LEU A 249 -5.19 -5.66 1.61
N PRO A 250 -6.05 -4.62 1.56
CA PRO A 250 -6.01 -3.64 0.48
C PRO A 250 -4.75 -2.79 0.57
N ASP A 251 -4.04 -2.68 -0.55
CA ASP A 251 -2.82 -1.87 -0.73
C ASP A 251 -3.10 -0.80 -1.79
N ASN A 252 -2.15 -0.33 -2.61
CA ASN A 252 -2.41 0.73 -3.58
C ASN A 252 -3.61 0.41 -4.51
N LEU A 253 -4.40 1.46 -4.81
CA LEU A 253 -5.59 1.37 -5.66
C LEU A 253 -5.63 2.51 -6.67
N ALA A 254 -6.07 2.23 -7.89
CA ALA A 254 -6.09 3.23 -8.95
C ALA A 254 -7.41 3.22 -9.72
N SER A 255 -7.89 4.40 -10.07
CA SER A 255 -9.06 4.55 -10.95
C SER A 255 -8.65 4.35 -12.41
N ASP A 256 -9.51 3.70 -13.18
CA ASP A 256 -9.42 3.68 -14.65
C ASP A 256 -10.05 4.92 -15.31
N ARG A 257 -10.56 5.87 -14.50
CA ARG A 257 -11.31 7.07 -14.91
C ARG A 257 -12.53 6.77 -15.79
N SER A 258 -13.02 5.53 -15.73
CA SER A 258 -14.11 4.98 -16.54
C SER A 258 -15.14 4.23 -15.67
N GLY A 259 -15.20 4.56 -14.38
CA GLY A 259 -16.17 4.03 -13.43
C GLY A 259 -15.74 2.74 -12.72
N THR A 260 -14.47 2.35 -12.84
CA THR A 260 -13.90 1.26 -12.05
C THR A 260 -12.58 1.63 -11.36
N PHE A 261 -12.25 0.83 -10.36
CA PHE A 261 -11.03 0.91 -9.58
C PHE A 261 -10.35 -0.45 -9.61
N TRP A 262 -9.03 -0.44 -9.73
CA TRP A 262 -8.20 -1.61 -9.53
C TRP A 262 -7.57 -1.52 -8.14
N VAL A 263 -7.64 -2.61 -7.38
CA VAL A 263 -7.14 -2.68 -6.00
C VAL A 263 -6.17 -3.85 -5.90
N ALA A 264 -4.96 -3.57 -5.45
CA ALA A 264 -3.97 -4.61 -5.15
C ALA A 264 -4.25 -5.24 -3.78
N LEU A 265 -4.05 -6.56 -3.70
CA LEU A 265 -4.16 -7.34 -2.46
C LEU A 265 -2.86 -8.17 -2.32
N PRO A 266 -1.85 -7.72 -1.55
CA PRO A 266 -0.53 -8.33 -1.54
C PRO A 266 -0.51 -9.76 -1.02
N SER A 267 -1.50 -10.12 -0.18
CA SER A 267 -1.72 -11.52 0.18
C SER A 267 -3.18 -11.77 0.58
N PRO A 268 -3.68 -13.00 0.35
CA PRO A 268 -4.90 -13.48 0.97
C PRO A 268 -4.79 -13.49 2.50
N ARG A 269 -5.92 -13.34 3.18
CA ARG A 269 -5.99 -13.39 4.65
C ARG A 269 -5.62 -14.76 5.18
N LYS A 270 -4.96 -14.77 6.35
CA LYS A 270 -4.61 -15.99 7.08
C LYS A 270 -5.30 -16.01 8.44
N ALA A 271 -5.94 -17.12 8.77
CA ALA A 271 -6.70 -17.28 10.01
C ALA A 271 -5.84 -17.17 11.29
N ASP A 272 -4.57 -17.58 11.22
CA ASP A 272 -3.60 -17.44 12.33
C ASP A 272 -3.24 -15.98 12.59
N ALA A 273 -3.02 -15.18 11.54
CA ALA A 273 -2.81 -13.74 11.63
C ALA A 273 -4.04 -13.01 12.19
N ASP A 274 -5.24 -13.38 11.73
CA ASP A 274 -6.50 -12.82 12.24
C ASP A 274 -6.72 -13.16 13.73
N ALA A 275 -6.34 -14.37 14.17
CA ALA A 275 -6.45 -14.77 15.56
C ALA A 275 -5.51 -13.97 16.49
N ILE A 276 -4.29 -13.65 16.01
CA ILE A 276 -3.33 -12.81 16.76
C ILE A 276 -3.90 -11.42 17.06
N GLN A 277 -4.71 -10.85 16.15
CA GLN A 277 -5.29 -9.51 16.33
C GLN A 277 -6.21 -9.38 17.55
N GLN A 278 -6.79 -10.49 18.00
CA GLN A 278 -7.66 -10.54 19.17
C GLN A 278 -6.89 -10.57 20.50
N MET A 279 -5.56 -10.72 20.47
CA MET A 279 -4.74 -11.00 21.65
C MET A 279 -3.70 -9.91 21.91
N PRO A 280 -4.06 -8.74 22.51
CA PRO A 280 -3.12 -7.66 22.80
C PRO A 280 -1.84 -8.10 23.51
N TRP A 281 -1.97 -8.99 24.51
CA TRP A 281 -0.81 -9.50 25.24
C TRP A 281 0.16 -10.27 24.32
N LEU A 282 -0.36 -11.12 23.43
CA LEU A 282 0.45 -11.87 22.48
C LEU A 282 1.14 -10.93 21.49
N LYS A 283 0.42 -9.93 20.96
CA LYS A 283 0.98 -8.89 20.08
C LYS A 283 2.16 -8.17 20.75
N ARG A 284 2.04 -7.80 22.03
CA ARG A 284 3.15 -7.23 22.80
C ARG A 284 4.37 -8.15 22.86
N GLN A 285 4.18 -9.47 23.04
CA GLN A 285 5.32 -10.40 23.08
C GLN A 285 5.96 -10.60 21.70
N LEU A 286 5.15 -10.71 20.65
CA LEU A 286 5.63 -10.90 19.28
C LEU A 286 6.53 -9.74 18.82
N THR A 287 6.22 -8.50 19.21
CA THR A 287 7.07 -7.33 18.88
C THR A 287 8.46 -7.33 19.51
N LYS A 288 8.70 -8.15 20.54
CA LYS A 288 10.01 -8.26 21.22
C LYS A 288 10.91 -9.32 20.58
N LEU A 289 10.38 -10.10 19.65
CA LEU A 289 11.03 -11.22 18.99
C LEU A 289 11.44 -10.85 17.57
N PRO A 290 12.41 -11.56 16.97
CA PRO A 290 12.75 -11.39 15.56
C PRO A 290 11.54 -11.59 14.65
N ARG A 291 11.47 -10.84 13.55
CA ARG A 291 10.37 -10.90 12.56
C ARG A 291 10.14 -12.31 11.98
N THR A 292 11.14 -13.18 12.04
CA THR A 292 11.06 -14.58 11.59
C THR A 292 10.04 -15.43 12.35
N VAL A 293 9.61 -15.00 13.54
CA VAL A 293 8.58 -15.67 14.35
C VAL A 293 7.15 -15.33 13.87
N LEU A 294 6.98 -14.22 13.14
CA LEU A 294 5.66 -13.80 12.67
C LEU A 294 5.17 -14.68 11.52
N PRO A 295 3.84 -14.82 11.35
CA PRO A 295 3.27 -15.49 10.20
C PRO A 295 3.78 -14.86 8.90
N LYS A 296 4.32 -15.70 8.01
CA LYS A 296 4.77 -15.24 6.69
C LYS A 296 3.57 -15.04 5.75
N PRO A 297 3.61 -14.05 4.86
CA PRO A 297 2.66 -13.93 3.77
C PRO A 297 2.62 -15.20 2.91
N VAL A 298 1.47 -15.50 2.34
CA VAL A 298 1.35 -16.55 1.32
C VAL A 298 1.90 -15.99 0.01
N PRO A 299 2.86 -16.68 -0.66
CA PRO A 299 3.24 -16.31 -2.01
C PRO A 299 2.02 -16.37 -2.92
N TYR A 300 1.52 -15.22 -3.35
CA TYR A 300 0.30 -15.10 -4.13
C TYR A 300 0.29 -13.73 -4.83
N GLY A 301 -0.25 -13.68 -6.05
CA GLY A 301 -0.60 -12.43 -6.71
C GLY A 301 -2.11 -12.26 -6.71
N LEU A 302 -2.62 -11.13 -6.23
CA LEU A 302 -4.06 -10.86 -6.25
C LEU A 302 -4.32 -9.38 -6.54
N VAL A 303 -5.18 -9.16 -7.52
CA VAL A 303 -5.72 -7.84 -7.86
C VAL A 303 -7.21 -8.00 -8.11
N ILE A 304 -8.01 -7.04 -7.67
CA ILE A 304 -9.45 -7.00 -7.94
C ILE A 304 -9.82 -5.73 -8.71
N GLN A 305 -10.88 -5.82 -9.50
CA GLN A 305 -11.54 -4.68 -10.12
C GLN A 305 -12.89 -4.47 -9.45
N VAL A 306 -13.19 -3.22 -9.12
CA VAL A 306 -14.41 -2.81 -8.41
C VAL A 306 -15.08 -1.67 -9.18
N ASN A 307 -16.41 -1.68 -9.31
CA ASN A 307 -17.13 -0.53 -9.86
C ASN A 307 -17.40 0.57 -8.80
N GLU A 308 -17.92 1.73 -9.20
CA GLU A 308 -18.25 2.85 -8.28
C GLU A 308 -19.36 2.56 -7.25
N LYS A 309 -19.96 1.36 -7.27
CA LYS A 309 -20.91 0.90 -6.25
C LYS A 309 -20.27 0.04 -5.17
N GLY A 310 -18.98 -0.27 -5.28
CA GLY A 310 -18.28 -1.16 -4.36
C GLY A 310 -18.44 -2.64 -4.70
N GLU A 311 -18.95 -2.97 -5.90
CA GLU A 311 -19.11 -4.36 -6.32
C GLU A 311 -17.82 -4.85 -7.00
N ILE A 312 -17.28 -5.98 -6.53
CA ILE A 312 -16.15 -6.64 -7.20
C ILE A 312 -16.67 -7.26 -8.49
N VAL A 313 -16.13 -6.83 -9.63
CA VAL A 313 -16.57 -7.28 -10.96
C VAL A 313 -15.60 -8.26 -11.61
N ARG A 314 -14.35 -8.29 -11.16
CA ARG A 314 -13.28 -9.14 -11.72
C ARG A 314 -12.16 -9.33 -10.70
N SER A 315 -11.51 -10.49 -10.74
CA SER A 315 -10.27 -10.72 -10.01
C SER A 315 -9.20 -11.36 -10.90
N LEU A 316 -7.94 -10.97 -10.67
CA LEU A 316 -6.76 -11.46 -11.37
C LEU A 316 -5.82 -12.05 -10.35
N HIS A 317 -5.34 -13.27 -10.64
CA HIS A 317 -4.58 -14.05 -9.69
C HIS A 317 -3.29 -14.60 -10.32
N ASP A 318 -2.27 -14.79 -9.48
CA ASP A 318 -1.17 -15.73 -9.68
C ASP A 318 -1.18 -16.66 -8.46
N THR A 319 -1.75 -17.85 -8.63
CA THR A 319 -1.93 -18.80 -7.52
C THR A 319 -0.62 -19.43 -7.05
N SER A 320 0.40 -19.42 -7.91
CA SER A 320 1.72 -19.95 -7.61
C SER A 320 2.57 -18.96 -6.80
N GLY A 321 2.33 -17.66 -6.98
CA GLY A 321 3.17 -16.59 -6.46
C GLY A 321 4.61 -16.62 -7.01
N GLN A 322 4.83 -17.23 -8.18
CA GLN A 322 6.15 -17.35 -8.80
C GLN A 322 6.40 -16.31 -9.88
N HIS A 323 5.33 -15.79 -10.51
CA HIS A 323 5.42 -14.82 -11.60
C HIS A 323 5.30 -13.39 -11.07
N LEU A 324 4.18 -13.10 -10.40
CA LEU A 324 3.88 -11.83 -9.75
C LEU A 324 3.24 -12.12 -8.38
N ARG A 325 4.05 -12.08 -7.32
CA ARG A 325 3.60 -12.20 -5.93
C ARG A 325 3.59 -10.84 -5.24
N MET A 326 2.88 -10.74 -4.13
CA MET A 326 2.86 -9.53 -3.30
C MET A 326 2.67 -8.29 -4.16
N VAL A 327 1.65 -8.33 -5.02
CA VAL A 327 1.29 -7.16 -5.83
C VAL A 327 0.77 -6.11 -4.88
N THR A 328 1.45 -4.97 -4.80
CA THR A 328 1.11 -3.85 -3.91
C THR A 328 0.47 -2.69 -4.66
N SER A 329 0.67 -2.60 -5.97
CA SER A 329 0.05 -1.57 -6.81
C SER A 329 -0.45 -2.12 -8.14
N VAL A 330 -1.42 -1.40 -8.72
CA VAL A 330 -1.97 -1.67 -10.04
C VAL A 330 -2.33 -0.36 -10.73
N LYS A 331 -1.62 -0.01 -11.79
CA LYS A 331 -1.85 1.22 -12.57
C LYS A 331 -2.49 0.90 -13.92
N PRO A 332 -3.78 1.24 -14.16
CA PRO A 332 -4.39 1.13 -15.46
C PRO A 332 -3.99 2.32 -16.36
N VAL A 333 -3.39 2.03 -17.51
CA VAL A 333 -3.04 3.04 -18.52
C VAL A 333 -3.33 2.48 -19.91
N ASN A 334 -4.22 3.13 -20.66
CA ASN A 334 -4.54 2.81 -22.06
C ASN A 334 -4.81 1.31 -22.33
N GLY A 335 -5.61 0.67 -21.46
CA GLY A 335 -5.97 -0.75 -21.60
C GLY A 335 -4.86 -1.72 -21.18
N VAL A 336 -3.84 -1.26 -20.46
CA VAL A 336 -2.77 -2.08 -19.89
C VAL A 336 -2.70 -1.85 -18.39
N LEU A 337 -2.53 -2.92 -17.60
CA LEU A 337 -2.20 -2.84 -16.18
C LEU A 337 -0.69 -2.92 -16.00
N TYR A 338 -0.17 -2.04 -15.17
CA TYR A 338 1.19 -2.09 -14.64
C TYR A 338 1.13 -2.49 -13.17
N LEU A 339 1.88 -3.50 -12.78
CA LEU A 339 1.76 -4.19 -11.49
C LEU A 339 3.08 -4.07 -10.75
N GLY A 340 3.08 -3.35 -9.63
CA GLY A 340 4.22 -3.19 -8.75
C GLY A 340 4.15 -4.10 -7.52
N SER A 341 5.25 -4.14 -6.76
CA SER A 341 5.44 -4.98 -5.58
C SER A 341 6.61 -4.50 -4.74
N LEU A 342 6.49 -4.62 -3.41
CA LEU A 342 7.58 -4.41 -2.47
C LEU A 342 8.67 -5.50 -2.48
N GLU A 343 8.40 -6.69 -3.03
CA GLU A 343 9.29 -7.85 -2.92
C GLU A 343 9.83 -8.36 -4.26
N ASN A 344 9.24 -7.94 -5.38
CA ASN A 344 9.66 -8.43 -6.68
C ASN A 344 10.87 -7.66 -7.22
N ASP A 345 11.56 -8.27 -8.17
CA ASP A 345 12.65 -7.70 -8.96
C ASP A 345 12.21 -7.37 -10.40
N ARG A 346 10.90 -7.11 -10.59
CA ARG A 346 10.25 -6.93 -11.90
C ARG A 346 8.93 -6.17 -11.75
N ILE A 347 8.48 -5.55 -12.84
CA ILE A 347 7.14 -4.96 -12.97
C ILE A 347 6.32 -5.83 -13.92
N GLY A 348 5.08 -6.13 -13.56
CA GLY A 348 4.15 -6.82 -14.44
C GLY A 348 3.49 -5.85 -15.41
N ARG A 349 3.42 -6.20 -16.70
CA ARG A 349 2.67 -5.47 -17.72
C ARG A 349 1.65 -6.40 -18.35
N LEU A 350 0.36 -6.13 -18.13
CA LEU A 350 -0.73 -7.01 -18.54
C LEU A 350 -1.78 -6.25 -19.37
N PRO A 351 -1.89 -6.50 -20.69
CA PRO A 351 -2.98 -5.97 -21.49
C PRO A 351 -4.34 -6.50 -21.01
N ILE A 352 -5.29 -5.59 -20.79
CA ILE A 352 -6.67 -5.89 -20.46
C ILE A 352 -7.44 -5.99 -21.79
N ARG A 353 -7.83 -7.21 -22.14
CA ARG A 353 -8.82 -7.45 -23.20
C ARG A 353 -10.23 -7.46 -22.62
#